data_AF-A0A382G583-F1
#
_entry.id   AF-A0A382G583-F1
#
_cell.length_a   1.000
_cell.length_b   1.000
_cell.length_c   1.000
_cell.angle_alpha   90.00
_cell.angle_beta   90.00
_cell.angle_gamma   90.00
#
_symmetry.space_group_name_H-M   'P 1'
#
loop_
_entity.id
_entity.type
_entity.pdbx_description
1 polymer ?
#
loop_
_entity_poly.entity_id
_entity_poly.type
_entity_poly.pdbx_seq_one_letter_code
_entity_poly.pdbx_strand_id
1 'polypeptide(L)'
;MNTLSHGETLGDCEVARLDDLEVPPPDVMKIDVEGSEVALLTGAAGTIRKHRPIIVIEVSGTTAAYFGQTPKDVVDAVYSIGDWRMLYLWGRRPPEVTDRSLPHTTRLGPMHGWNYAFIPRET
;
A
#
# COMPACT_ATOMS: atom_id res chain seq x y z
N MET A 1 21.95 -2.88 23.00
CA MET A 1 20.96 -2.67 21.92
C MET A 1 21.36 -1.39 21.22
N ASN A 2 21.81 -1.46 19.96
CA ASN A 2 22.04 -0.26 19.17
C ASN A 2 20.68 0.28 18.75
N THR A 3 20.23 1.34 19.41
CA THR A 3 19.17 2.21 18.88
C THR A 3 19.81 3.10 17.83
N LEU A 4 19.54 2.81 16.57
CA LEU A 4 19.88 3.70 15.47
C LEU A 4 19.13 5.01 15.65
N SER A 5 19.78 6.13 15.34
CA SER A 5 19.16 7.44 15.37
C SER A 5 18.38 7.69 14.07
N HIS A 6 17.32 8.50 14.15
CA HIS A 6 16.51 8.85 12.98
C HIS A 6 17.39 9.57 11.93
N GLY A 7 17.46 9.02 10.71
CA GLY A 7 18.24 9.56 9.59
C GLY A 7 19.53 8.82 9.25
N GLU A 8 19.84 7.71 9.94
CA GLU A 8 21.00 6.88 9.61
C GLU A 8 20.71 5.95 8.43
N THR A 9 21.50 6.07 7.35
CA THR A 9 21.47 5.12 6.21
C THR A 9 22.06 3.79 6.64
N LEU A 10 21.27 2.71 6.56
CA LEU A 10 21.69 1.36 6.91
C LEU A 10 22.43 0.61 5.79
N GLY A 11 22.26 1.06 4.55
CA GLY A 11 22.86 0.50 3.37
C GLY A 11 22.11 0.93 2.11
N ASP A 12 22.72 0.68 0.96
CA ASP A 12 22.10 0.91 -0.33
C ASP A 12 21.35 -0.34 -0.79
N CYS A 13 20.26 -0.16 -1.54
CA CYS A 13 19.57 -1.24 -2.22
C CYS A 13 19.30 -0.86 -3.68
N GLU A 14 19.36 -1.84 -4.57
CA GLU A 14 18.93 -1.65 -5.95
C GLU A 14 17.40 -1.56 -6.00
N VAL A 15 16.90 -0.61 -6.79
CA VAL A 15 15.47 -0.37 -6.97
C VAL A 15 15.10 -0.50 -8.45
N ALA A 16 13.99 -1.17 -8.72
CA ALA A 16 13.46 -1.33 -10.07
C ALA A 16 11.93 -1.21 -10.07
N ARG A 17 11.36 -0.80 -11.20
CA ARG A 17 9.91 -0.84 -11.41
C ARG A 17 9.48 -2.28 -11.66
N LEU A 18 8.40 -2.72 -11.03
CA LEU A 18 7.85 -4.05 -11.26
C LEU A 18 7.50 -4.28 -12.74
N ASP A 19 7.01 -3.25 -13.42
CA ASP A 19 6.66 -3.31 -14.85
C ASP A 19 7.87 -3.57 -15.77
N ASP A 20 9.10 -3.35 -15.28
CA ASP A 20 10.34 -3.57 -16.03
C ASP A 20 10.97 -4.94 -15.72
N LEU A 21 10.35 -5.74 -14.83
CA LEU A 21 10.83 -7.07 -14.45
C LEU A 21 10.05 -8.18 -15.17
N GLU A 22 10.76 -9.22 -15.60
CA GLU A 22 10.16 -10.42 -16.19
C GLU A 22 9.73 -11.41 -15.10
N VAL A 23 8.61 -11.12 -14.44
CA VAL A 23 8.02 -11.98 -13.40
C VAL A 23 6.62 -12.47 -13.80
N PRO A 24 6.18 -13.65 -13.31
CA PRO A 24 4.81 -14.11 -13.51
C PRO A 24 3.79 -13.09 -12.96
N PRO A 25 2.64 -12.90 -13.63
CA PRO A 25 1.63 -11.98 -13.15
C PRO A 25 1.02 -12.47 -11.83
N PRO A 26 0.86 -11.61 -10.81
CA PRO A 26 0.28 -12.02 -9.54
C PRO A 26 -1.25 -12.11 -9.61
N ASP A 27 -1.83 -13.08 -8.90
CA ASP A 27 -3.26 -13.07 -8.53
C ASP A 27 -3.52 -12.18 -7.30
N VAL A 28 -2.51 -12.09 -6.41
CA VAL A 28 -2.55 -11.31 -5.17
C VAL A 28 -1.21 -10.60 -4.99
N MET A 29 -1.23 -9.34 -4.61
CA MET A 29 -0.06 -8.52 -4.33
C MET A 29 -0.11 -8.03 -2.87
N LYS A 30 0.81 -8.49 -2.01
CA LYS A 30 1.05 -7.87 -0.71
C LYS A 30 2.06 -6.74 -0.88
N ILE A 31 1.73 -5.57 -0.36
CA ILE A 31 2.59 -4.37 -0.37
C ILE A 31 2.83 -3.97 1.08
N ASP A 32 4.10 -3.91 1.45
CA ASP A 32 4.62 -3.52 2.76
C ASP A 32 6.06 -3.06 2.53
N VAL A 33 6.22 -1.81 2.07
CA VAL A 33 7.52 -1.30 1.59
C VAL A 33 7.97 -0.08 2.37
N GLU A 34 7.51 0.00 3.62
CA GLU A 34 7.98 0.93 4.64
C GLU A 34 8.00 2.39 4.15
N GLY A 35 6.95 2.81 3.44
CA GLY A 35 6.74 4.21 3.02
C GLY A 35 6.89 4.45 1.51
N SER A 36 7.44 3.48 0.77
CA SER A 36 7.59 3.55 -0.69
C SER A 36 6.34 3.09 -1.46
N GLU A 37 5.18 2.99 -0.81
CA GLU A 37 3.97 2.39 -1.38
C GLU A 37 3.53 3.09 -2.68
N VAL A 38 3.48 4.42 -2.70
CA VAL A 38 3.09 5.19 -3.89
C VAL A 38 4.08 4.99 -5.05
N ALA A 39 5.38 4.90 -4.75
CA ALA A 39 6.41 4.65 -5.74
C ALA A 39 6.28 3.25 -6.35
N LEU A 40 6.05 2.23 -5.50
CA LEU A 40 5.78 0.86 -5.96
C LEU A 40 4.52 0.79 -6.83
N LEU A 41 3.42 1.39 -6.38
CA LEU A 41 2.16 1.44 -7.13
C LEU A 41 2.34 2.10 -8.50
N THR A 42 3.15 3.15 -8.58
CA THR A 42 3.51 3.82 -9.85
C THR A 42 4.37 2.90 -10.73
N GLY A 43 5.35 2.22 -10.15
CA GLY A 43 6.24 1.29 -10.85
C GLY A 43 5.59 -0.03 -11.29
N ALA A 44 4.43 -0.38 -10.72
CA ALA A 44 3.65 -1.57 -11.01
C ALA A 44 2.34 -1.28 -11.76
N ALA A 45 2.10 -0.02 -12.16
CA ALA A 45 0.79 0.41 -12.62
C ALA A 45 0.34 -0.29 -13.91
N GLY A 46 1.27 -0.64 -14.82
CA GLY A 46 0.97 -1.42 -16.02
C GLY A 46 0.53 -2.85 -15.69
N THR A 47 1.29 -3.51 -14.82
CA THR A 47 1.01 -4.86 -14.31
C THR A 47 -0.34 -4.91 -13.61
N ILE A 48 -0.60 -3.97 -12.69
CA ILE A 48 -1.85 -3.92 -11.93
C ILE A 48 -3.05 -3.67 -12.85
N ARG A 49 -2.96 -2.74 -13.81
CA ARG A 49 -4.06 -2.49 -14.78
C ARG A 49 -4.37 -3.71 -15.62
N LYS A 50 -3.34 -4.40 -16.09
CA LYS A 50 -3.47 -5.55 -17.00
C LYS A 50 -3.99 -6.79 -16.29
N HIS A 51 -3.47 -7.10 -15.12
CA HIS A 51 -3.73 -8.38 -14.44
C HIS A 51 -4.75 -8.28 -13.31
N ARG A 52 -5.05 -7.06 -12.83
CA ARG A 52 -6.03 -6.78 -11.78
C ARG A 52 -5.89 -7.72 -10.56
N PRO A 53 -4.70 -7.83 -9.95
CA PRO A 53 -4.54 -8.65 -8.74
C PRO A 53 -5.39 -8.08 -7.59
N ILE A 54 -5.73 -8.92 -6.61
CA ILE A 54 -6.12 -8.41 -5.29
C ILE A 54 -4.91 -7.75 -4.66
N ILE A 55 -5.04 -6.51 -4.21
CA ILE A 55 -3.95 -5.81 -3.52
C ILE A 55 -4.22 -5.85 -2.02
N VAL A 56 -3.27 -6.33 -1.23
CA VAL A 56 -3.25 -6.17 0.22
C VAL A 56 -2.12 -5.21 0.55
N ILE A 57 -2.42 -4.04 1.11
CA ILE A 57 -1.43 -2.99 1.32
C ILE A 57 -1.50 -2.49 2.75
N GLU A 58 -0.33 -2.34 3.39
CA GLU A 58 -0.25 -1.61 4.65
C GLU A 58 -0.33 -0.11 4.37
N VAL A 59 -1.19 0.58 5.12
CA VAL A 59 -1.30 2.03 5.11
C VAL A 59 -0.89 2.52 6.50
N SER A 60 0.22 3.25 6.58
CA SER A 60 0.82 3.72 7.85
C SER A 60 1.16 5.19 7.76
N GLY A 61 0.77 5.97 8.79
CA GLY A 61 1.15 7.38 8.88
C GLY A 61 2.63 7.58 9.19
N THR A 62 3.26 6.67 9.94
CA THR A 62 4.69 6.78 10.27
C THR A 62 5.55 6.62 9.04
N THR A 63 5.34 5.57 8.26
CA THR A 63 6.20 5.25 7.13
C THR A 63 5.92 6.15 5.93
N ALA A 64 4.65 6.50 5.66
CA ALA A 64 4.30 7.47 4.63
C ALA A 64 4.98 8.83 4.86
N ALA A 65 5.06 9.27 6.12
CA ALA A 65 5.69 10.55 6.47
C ALA A 65 7.19 10.60 6.13
N TYR A 66 7.90 9.46 6.16
CA TYR A 66 9.31 9.41 5.74
C TYR A 66 9.51 9.77 4.27
N PHE A 67 8.48 9.58 3.45
CA PHE A 67 8.48 9.92 2.02
C PHE A 67 7.68 11.19 1.70
N GLY A 68 7.34 11.99 2.72
CA GLY A 68 6.56 13.21 2.54
C GLY A 68 5.12 12.97 2.08
N GLN A 69 4.60 11.76 2.31
CA GLN A 69 3.27 11.33 1.92
C GLN A 69 2.35 11.23 3.14
N THR A 70 1.06 11.16 2.86
CA THR A 70 0.03 10.83 3.84
C THR A 70 -0.53 9.43 3.57
N PRO A 71 -1.14 8.78 4.58
CA PRO A 71 -1.94 7.57 4.38
C PRO A 71 -2.98 7.68 3.26
N LYS A 72 -3.54 8.87 3.04
CA LYS A 72 -4.52 9.12 1.99
C LYS A 72 -3.90 9.02 0.59
N ASP A 73 -2.66 9.48 0.42
CA ASP A 73 -1.96 9.42 -0.86
C ASP A 73 -1.77 7.97 -1.34
N VAL A 74 -1.51 7.05 -0.41
CA VAL A 74 -1.44 5.61 -0.70
C VAL A 74 -2.78 5.09 -1.22
N VAL A 75 -3.88 5.42 -0.54
CA VAL A 75 -5.24 5.01 -0.96
C VAL A 75 -5.59 5.61 -2.33
N ASP A 76 -5.33 6.90 -2.52
CA ASP A 76 -5.59 7.60 -3.79
C ASP A 76 -4.75 7.02 -4.93
N ALA A 77 -3.49 6.63 -4.67
CA ALA A 77 -2.64 5.98 -5.65
C ALA A 77 -3.24 4.66 -6.14
N VAL A 78 -3.77 3.81 -5.25
CA VAL A 78 -4.45 2.56 -5.66
C VAL A 78 -5.67 2.87 -6.55
N TYR A 79 -6.51 3.82 -6.14
CA TYR A 79 -7.70 4.23 -6.90
C TYR A 79 -7.38 4.95 -8.22
N SER A 80 -6.18 5.52 -8.39
CA SER A 80 -5.74 6.10 -9.65
C SER A 80 -5.45 5.04 -10.74
N ILE A 81 -5.23 3.80 -10.33
CA ILE A 81 -4.87 2.69 -11.22
C ILE A 81 -6.10 1.94 -11.70
N GLY A 82 -7.18 1.88 -10.91
CA GLY A 82 -8.39 1.14 -11.26
C GLY A 82 -9.53 1.33 -10.27
N ASP A 83 -10.58 0.54 -10.45
CA ASP A 83 -11.77 0.54 -9.60
C ASP A 83 -11.79 -0.68 -8.65
N TRP A 84 -12.04 -0.39 -7.37
CA TRP A 84 -11.75 -1.30 -6.26
C TRP A 84 -12.86 -1.29 -5.20
N ARG A 85 -13.09 -2.45 -4.61
CA ARG A 85 -13.72 -2.61 -3.29
C ARG A 85 -12.61 -2.59 -2.24
N MET A 86 -12.62 -1.58 -1.39
CA MET A 86 -11.66 -1.46 -0.29
C MET A 86 -12.24 -2.14 0.96
N LEU A 87 -11.52 -3.11 1.53
CA LEU A 87 -11.86 -3.77 2.77
C LEU A 87 -10.87 -3.38 3.86
N TYR A 88 -11.39 -2.95 5.01
CA TYR A 88 -10.60 -2.76 6.22
C TYR A 88 -10.38 -4.12 6.88
N LEU A 89 -9.15 -4.67 6.83
CA LEU A 89 -8.85 -6.02 7.30
C LEU A 89 -8.88 -6.10 8.83
N TRP A 90 -10.09 -6.08 9.38
CA TRP A 90 -10.37 -6.12 10.81
C TRP A 90 -11.37 -7.23 11.14
N GLY A 91 -11.00 -8.09 12.10
CA GLY A 91 -11.84 -9.19 12.56
C GLY A 91 -12.03 -10.29 11.52
N ARG A 92 -12.96 -11.22 11.80
CA ARG A 92 -13.22 -12.39 10.93
C ARG A 92 -13.97 -12.05 9.63
N ARG A 93 -14.64 -10.89 9.58
CA ARG A 93 -15.41 -10.41 8.43
C ARG A 93 -15.03 -8.95 8.20
N PRO A 94 -13.97 -8.69 7.41
CA PRO A 94 -13.54 -7.35 7.08
C PRO A 94 -14.68 -6.50 6.50
N PRO A 95 -15.03 -5.34 7.08
CA PRO A 95 -16.03 -4.45 6.51
C PRO A 95 -15.50 -3.77 5.23
N GLU A 96 -16.40 -3.54 4.27
CA GLU A 96 -16.12 -2.68 3.12
C GLU A 96 -16.12 -1.20 3.55
N VAL A 97 -15.14 -0.46 3.03
CA VAL A 97 -14.98 0.97 3.19
C VAL A 97 -15.32 1.63 1.87
N THR A 98 -16.41 2.39 1.82
CA THR A 98 -16.92 2.99 0.58
C THR A 98 -16.55 4.47 0.43
N ASP A 99 -16.21 5.14 1.53
CA ASP A 99 -15.86 6.56 1.60
C ASP A 99 -14.34 6.80 1.58
N ARG A 100 -13.55 5.74 1.36
CA ARG A 100 -12.08 5.75 1.42
C ARG A 100 -11.50 6.22 2.75
N SER A 101 -12.27 6.14 3.83
CA SER A 101 -11.79 6.44 5.17
C SER A 101 -10.75 5.41 5.63
N LEU A 102 -9.98 5.77 6.66
CA LEU A 102 -8.99 4.89 7.28
C LEU A 102 -9.36 4.63 8.73
N PRO A 103 -10.31 3.70 9.02
CA PRO A 103 -10.80 3.48 10.39
C PRO A 103 -9.71 3.17 11.44
N HIS A 104 -8.56 2.64 11.01
CA HIS A 104 -7.45 2.37 11.91
C HIS A 104 -6.86 3.65 12.53
N THR A 105 -6.89 4.79 11.83
CA THR A 105 -6.28 6.04 12.34
C THR A 105 -7.05 6.60 13.52
N THR A 106 -8.38 6.51 13.51
CA THR A 106 -9.23 6.86 14.65
C THR A 106 -9.04 5.89 15.80
N ARG A 107 -8.84 4.60 15.49
CA ARG A 107 -8.84 3.53 16.49
C ARG A 107 -7.50 3.33 17.19
N LEU A 108 -6.42 3.39 16.44
CA LEU A 108 -5.06 3.13 16.89
C LEU A 108 -4.24 4.42 16.96
N GLY A 109 -4.61 5.43 16.18
CA GLY A 109 -3.91 6.71 16.06
C GLY A 109 -3.36 6.90 14.65
N PRO A 110 -3.17 8.15 14.20
CA PRO A 110 -2.84 8.49 12.81
C PRO A 110 -1.47 7.98 12.34
N MET A 111 -0.58 7.63 13.28
CA MET A 111 0.78 7.16 12.99
C MET A 111 0.87 5.63 12.84
N HIS A 112 -0.17 4.87 13.20
CA HIS A 112 -0.13 3.42 13.16
C HIS A 112 -0.40 2.88 11.75
N GLY A 113 0.23 1.75 11.41
CA GLY A 113 -0.03 0.99 10.19
C GLY A 113 -1.23 0.06 10.32
N TRP A 114 -1.98 -0.11 9.23
CA TRP A 114 -2.96 -1.18 9.11
C TRP A 114 -3.12 -1.68 7.67
N ASN A 115 -3.49 -2.95 7.53
CA ASN A 115 -3.68 -3.56 6.23
C ASN A 115 -5.09 -3.38 5.67
N TYR A 116 -5.16 -3.01 4.39
CA TYR A 116 -6.40 -2.94 3.62
C TYR A 116 -6.30 -3.87 2.41
N ALA A 117 -7.42 -4.47 2.03
CA ALA A 117 -7.51 -5.19 0.76
C ALA A 117 -8.27 -4.35 -0.27
N PHE A 118 -7.75 -4.26 -1.48
CA PHE A 118 -8.40 -3.69 -2.64
C PHE A 118 -8.71 -4.84 -3.59
N ILE A 119 -9.99 -5.18 -3.69
CA ILE A 119 -10.49 -6.24 -4.57
C ILE A 119 -10.99 -5.56 -5.84
N PRO A 120 -10.51 -5.93 -7.05
CA PRO A 120 -11.01 -5.35 -8.29
C PRO A 120 -12.52 -5.53 -8.39
N ARG A 121 -13.25 -4.47 -8.78
CA ARG A 121 -14.68 -4.63 -9.12
C ARG A 121 -14.78 -5.41 -10.44
N GLU A 122 -15.75 -6.31 -10.55
CA GLU A 122 -16.10 -6.92 -11.84
C GLU A 122 -16.60 -5.82 -12.78
N THR A 123 -16.07 -5.80 -14.00
CA THR A 123 -16.48 -4.87 -15.08
C THR A 123 -17.72 -5.36 -15.79
#